data_AF-A0A1H3J9K1-F1
#
_entry.id   AF-A0A1H3J9K1-F1
#
_cell.length_a   1.000
_cell.length_b   1.000
_cell.length_c   1.000
_cell.angle_alpha   90.00
_cell.angle_beta   90.00
_cell.angle_gamma   90.00
#
_symmetry.space_group_name_H-M   'P 1'
#
loop_
_entity.id
_entity.type
_entity.pdbx_description
1 polymer ?
#
loop_
_entity_poly.entity_id
_entity_poly.type
_entity_poly.pdbx_seq_one_letter_code
_entity_poly.pdbx_strand_id
1 'polypeptide(L)'
;MLYKIIRFLSWVFIITVATLLSAHAQTNLVKGPDQSTSVHKHERTEQAHHSEPSGQLAPRLQNLGTHTFPVSTNNPQAQLFMNQGLNLAYGFNHAEAGRAFSEAARLDPTLAMAYWGQALVLGPNINAMMDPKKEQQALELVQKAVALMATATPREQVLIRALEKRYSGKAEDRSVNNQAYAAAMRSAHQRFPDDLDIAMLYVEAMMDLRPWGYWMPDGHPYEGTTEIVAITEEIMRKNPKHPGAVHMYIHLMEPTCTPERAEKAADTLLTLMPDAGHTVHMPSHIYQRIGRYADSMKSNQLAITADEHYLTQYQAQGIYPMGYYPHNIHFLWFAATLDGQSKIAIEAARKAATKIDDAVLNELPETAIFRVIPYWSLARFGHWQAVLQEPAPPASNAFLTGSWHYVRGLAFVATGQLQQAEQELASLRKIMQNPSLDATLFSQNTARTVLAIGLEVLAGEIKAAHGKFDEAIAHLDRAVRLEDGLVYTEPAEWHFPPRLALGAILLEAGRPAEAETVYWEDLRRNRNNGWALYGLLQALRAQQKNDQAVLIEARFKKAWERADIMLNASRFGRDVDSIVMKRE
;
A
#
# COMPACT_ATOMS: atom_id res chain seq x y z
N MET A 1 -1.18 -37.94 15.43
CA MET A 1 -0.93 -38.74 14.21
C MET A 1 -1.50 -38.10 12.94
N LEU A 2 -2.59 -37.34 13.03
CA LEU A 2 -3.15 -36.54 11.91
C LEU A 2 -2.25 -35.38 11.41
N TYR A 3 -1.34 -34.87 12.26
CA TYR A 3 -0.44 -33.75 11.92
C TYR A 3 0.78 -34.15 11.05
N LYS A 4 1.08 -35.45 10.91
CA LYS A 4 2.18 -35.95 10.06
C LYS A 4 1.73 -36.35 8.65
N ILE A 5 0.43 -36.51 8.42
CA ILE A 5 -0.13 -36.93 7.11
C ILE A 5 -0.32 -35.73 6.17
N ILE A 6 -0.59 -34.53 6.72
CA ILE A 6 -0.75 -33.29 5.93
C ILE A 6 0.60 -32.81 5.35
N ARG A 7 1.73 -33.09 6.01
CA ARG A 7 3.06 -32.72 5.53
C ARG A 7 3.58 -33.60 4.38
N PHE A 8 3.03 -34.79 4.17
CA PHE A 8 3.49 -35.74 3.15
C PHE A 8 2.82 -35.51 1.78
N LEU A 9 1.63 -34.90 1.75
CA LEU A 9 0.91 -34.58 0.51
C LEU A 9 1.39 -33.29 -0.17
N SER A 10 2.05 -32.39 0.56
CA SER A 10 2.65 -31.16 -0.02
C SER A 10 3.98 -31.40 -0.75
N TRP A 11 4.61 -32.56 -0.59
CA TRP A 11 5.91 -32.88 -1.21
C TRP A 11 5.79 -33.62 -2.55
N VAL A 12 4.65 -34.26 -2.84
CA VAL A 12 4.47 -35.06 -4.07
C VAL A 12 4.05 -34.21 -5.29
N PHE A 13 3.59 -32.97 -5.09
CA PHE A 13 3.19 -32.09 -6.19
C PHE A 13 4.36 -31.27 -6.80
N ILE A 14 5.54 -31.28 -6.17
CA ILE A 14 6.72 -30.50 -6.61
C ILE A 14 7.61 -31.29 -7.59
N ILE A 15 7.42 -32.61 -7.73
CA ILE A 15 8.31 -33.45 -8.56
C ILE A 15 7.73 -33.79 -9.95
N THR A 16 6.46 -33.48 -10.25
CA THR A 16 5.84 -33.84 -11.54
C THR A 16 5.83 -32.72 -12.61
N VAL A 17 6.32 -31.51 -12.29
CA VAL A 17 6.39 -30.39 -13.26
C VAL A 17 7.80 -30.21 -13.85
N ALA A 18 8.82 -30.88 -13.30
CA ALA A 18 10.21 -30.71 -13.70
C ALA A 18 10.68 -31.59 -14.89
N THR A 19 9.85 -32.48 -15.44
CA THR A 19 10.27 -33.45 -16.47
C THR A 19 9.55 -33.37 -17.82
N LEU A 20 8.78 -32.30 -18.09
CA LEU A 20 8.06 -32.14 -19.37
C LEU A 20 8.50 -30.95 -20.26
N LEU A 21 9.54 -30.22 -19.88
CA LEU A 21 10.07 -29.08 -20.67
C LEU A 21 11.47 -29.30 -21.27
N SER A 22 11.89 -30.55 -21.40
CA SER A 22 13.16 -30.93 -22.02
C SER A 22 12.98 -31.88 -23.20
N ALA A 23 12.08 -31.55 -24.11
CA ALA A 23 12.03 -32.07 -25.47
C ALA A 23 11.15 -31.13 -26.30
N HIS A 24 11.46 -30.94 -27.57
CA HIS A 24 10.83 -30.01 -28.54
C HIS A 24 11.51 -28.65 -28.70
N ALA A 25 12.75 -28.66 -29.18
CA ALA A 25 13.20 -27.68 -30.17
C ALA A 25 14.42 -28.22 -30.93
N GLN A 26 14.20 -29.13 -31.89
CA GLN A 26 15.17 -29.45 -32.93
C GLN A 26 14.46 -29.59 -34.28
N THR A 27 14.99 -28.86 -35.27
CA THR A 27 14.69 -28.87 -36.73
C THR A 27 13.41 -28.10 -37.14
N ASN A 28 13.34 -27.25 -38.18
CA ASN A 28 14.08 -27.15 -39.44
C ASN A 28 14.28 -25.71 -39.94
N LEU A 29 15.38 -25.52 -40.68
CA LEU A 29 15.70 -24.38 -41.56
C LEU A 29 14.98 -24.50 -42.91
N VAL A 30 14.35 -23.42 -43.40
CA VAL A 30 14.09 -23.21 -44.84
C VAL A 30 14.24 -21.71 -45.16
N LYS A 31 14.98 -21.40 -46.23
CA LYS A 31 15.20 -20.06 -46.82
C LYS A 31 14.18 -19.78 -47.94
N GLY A 32 13.71 -18.53 -48.07
CA GLY A 32 13.00 -17.98 -49.25
C GLY A 32 12.47 -16.56 -48.98
N PRO A 33 12.34 -15.67 -49.99
CA PRO A 33 12.93 -14.32 -49.93
C PRO A 33 11.98 -13.14 -49.64
N ASP A 34 12.63 -12.01 -49.29
CA ASP A 34 12.24 -10.60 -49.21
C ASP A 34 10.79 -10.20 -49.54
N GLN A 35 10.16 -9.49 -48.58
CA GLN A 35 9.47 -8.24 -48.86
C GLN A 35 9.41 -7.32 -47.62
N SER A 36 9.91 -6.11 -47.84
CA SER A 36 10.07 -5.00 -46.89
C SER A 36 8.73 -4.52 -46.32
N THR A 37 8.60 -4.52 -44.99
CA THR A 37 7.85 -3.51 -44.23
C THR A 37 8.54 -3.28 -42.88
N SER A 38 8.80 -2.01 -42.55
CA SER A 38 9.57 -1.60 -41.37
C SER A 38 8.79 -1.88 -40.08
N VAL A 39 9.31 -2.78 -39.27
CA VAL A 39 8.91 -2.97 -37.87
C VAL A 39 10.10 -2.60 -37.01
N HIS A 40 9.93 -1.60 -36.13
CA HIS A 40 10.90 -1.24 -35.11
C HIS A 40 11.12 -2.44 -34.19
N LYS A 41 12.28 -3.10 -34.34
CA LYS A 41 12.76 -4.12 -33.41
C LYS A 41 13.19 -3.43 -32.13
N HIS A 42 12.52 -3.76 -31.03
CA HIS A 42 13.08 -3.55 -29.69
C HIS A 42 14.25 -4.51 -29.51
N GLU A 43 15.46 -3.97 -29.63
CA GLU A 43 16.69 -4.65 -29.26
C GLU A 43 16.75 -4.76 -27.73
N ARG A 44 16.78 -6.00 -27.25
CA ARG A 44 17.01 -6.38 -25.86
C ARG A 44 18.44 -6.00 -25.51
N THR A 45 18.62 -4.91 -24.77
CA THR A 45 19.94 -4.49 -24.28
C THR A 45 20.15 -5.01 -22.86
N GLU A 46 21.22 -5.79 -22.69
CA GLU A 46 21.78 -6.15 -21.39
C GLU A 46 22.15 -4.88 -20.62
N GLN A 47 21.81 -4.87 -19.32
CA GLN A 47 22.03 -3.77 -18.39
C GLN A 47 23.52 -3.45 -18.25
N ALA A 48 23.88 -2.20 -18.55
CA ALA A 48 25.11 -1.59 -18.09
C ALA A 48 24.74 -0.40 -17.19
N HIS A 49 25.32 -0.37 -15.98
CA HIS A 49 25.32 0.82 -15.13
C HIS A 49 25.99 1.96 -15.90
N HIS A 50 25.21 2.91 -16.43
CA HIS A 50 25.78 4.12 -17.01
C HIS A 50 26.36 4.98 -15.87
N SER A 51 27.69 4.98 -15.79
CA SER A 51 28.46 5.91 -14.99
C SER A 51 28.34 7.30 -15.64
N GLU A 52 28.15 8.34 -14.82
CA GLU A 52 28.45 9.71 -15.24
C GLU A 52 29.88 9.76 -15.82
N PRO A 53 30.21 10.67 -16.75
CA PRO A 53 31.55 10.77 -17.35
C PRO A 53 32.72 10.87 -16.35
N SER A 54 32.42 11.16 -15.08
CA SER A 54 33.35 11.24 -13.94
C SER A 54 33.67 9.89 -13.25
N GLY A 55 32.99 8.79 -13.60
CA GLY A 55 33.11 7.50 -12.89
C GLY A 55 32.35 7.42 -11.56
N GLN A 56 31.49 8.40 -11.28
CA GLN A 56 30.61 8.44 -10.10
C GLN A 56 29.47 7.41 -10.23
N LEU A 57 29.23 6.63 -9.17
CA LEU A 57 28.23 5.55 -9.15
C LEU A 57 26.84 6.02 -8.69
N ALA A 58 26.79 7.11 -7.91
CA ALA A 58 25.56 7.67 -7.36
C ALA A 58 25.57 9.20 -7.37
N PRO A 59 24.49 9.87 -7.78
CA PRO A 59 24.37 11.32 -7.69
C PRO A 59 24.28 11.78 -6.23
N ARG A 60 24.74 13.01 -5.95
CA ARG A 60 24.45 13.66 -4.67
C ARG A 60 23.05 14.26 -4.73
N LEU A 61 22.11 13.63 -4.04
CA LEU A 61 20.73 14.09 -3.95
C LEU A 61 20.60 15.18 -2.87
N GLN A 62 19.80 16.20 -3.17
CA GLN A 62 19.53 17.30 -2.24
C GLN A 62 18.26 17.02 -1.42
N ASN A 63 18.07 17.79 -0.34
CA ASN A 63 16.87 17.78 0.50
C ASN A 63 16.40 16.40 1.03
N LEU A 64 17.34 15.49 1.30
CA LEU A 64 17.10 14.21 1.97
C LEU A 64 17.27 14.28 3.50
N GLY A 65 16.93 15.44 4.08
CA GLY A 65 17.11 15.72 5.50
C GLY A 65 18.56 15.97 5.92
N THR A 66 18.74 16.32 7.19
CA THR A 66 20.04 16.70 7.78
C THR A 66 20.55 15.69 8.81
N HIS A 67 19.91 14.53 8.92
CA HIS A 67 20.36 13.48 9.83
C HIS A 67 21.72 12.96 9.39
N THR A 68 22.61 12.75 10.36
CA THR A 68 23.99 12.32 10.13
C THR A 68 24.24 11.00 10.84
N PHE A 69 24.95 10.10 10.16
CA PHE A 69 25.39 8.83 10.71
C PHE A 69 26.91 8.75 10.65
N PRO A 70 27.61 9.24 11.70
CA PRO A 70 29.06 9.26 11.72
C PRO A 70 29.65 7.86 11.58
N VAL A 71 30.64 7.73 10.70
CA VAL A 71 31.43 6.50 10.50
C VAL A 71 32.92 6.81 10.50
N SER A 72 33.76 5.79 10.62
CA SER A 72 35.21 5.87 10.75
C SER A 72 35.94 6.19 9.44
N THR A 73 35.43 7.16 8.66
CA THR A 73 36.10 7.66 7.45
C THR A 73 36.70 9.04 7.69
N ASN A 74 37.86 9.29 7.08
CA ASN A 74 38.45 10.62 7.00
C ASN A 74 38.09 11.34 5.69
N ASN A 75 37.38 10.66 4.77
CA ASN A 75 36.96 11.24 3.50
C ASN A 75 35.59 11.94 3.69
N PRO A 76 35.52 13.27 3.64
CA PRO A 76 34.26 13.99 3.87
C PRO A 76 33.19 13.66 2.83
N GLN A 77 33.57 13.32 1.59
CA GLN A 77 32.61 12.92 0.56
C GLN A 77 32.04 11.52 0.84
N ALA A 78 32.89 10.58 1.29
CA ALA A 78 32.40 9.26 1.70
C ALA A 78 31.40 9.38 2.87
N GLN A 79 31.68 10.24 3.87
CA GLN A 79 30.75 10.50 4.97
C GLN A 79 29.41 11.09 4.49
N LEU A 80 29.41 11.98 3.49
CA LEU A 80 28.18 12.53 2.91
C LEU A 80 27.34 11.44 2.23
N PHE A 81 27.97 10.53 1.49
CA PHE A 81 27.28 9.41 0.86
C PHE A 81 26.78 8.36 1.86
N MET A 82 27.48 8.17 2.98
CA MET A 82 26.99 7.34 4.09
C MET A 82 25.72 7.94 4.73
N ASN A 83 25.69 9.26 4.95
CA ASN A 83 24.50 9.94 5.45
C ASN A 83 23.33 9.85 4.46
N GLN A 84 23.60 10.08 3.16
CA GLN A 84 22.60 9.94 2.10
C GLN A 84 22.04 8.51 2.07
N GLY A 85 22.92 7.51 2.08
CA GLY A 85 22.54 6.10 2.05
C GLY A 85 21.65 5.73 3.23
N LEU A 86 22.00 6.12 4.46
CA LEU A 86 21.17 5.81 5.62
C LEU A 86 19.82 6.54 5.60
N ASN A 87 19.79 7.82 5.23
CA ASN A 87 18.52 8.55 5.16
C ASN A 87 17.59 7.92 4.10
N LEU A 88 18.13 7.51 2.95
CA LEU A 88 17.36 6.79 1.92
C LEU A 88 16.94 5.39 2.37
N ALA A 89 17.77 4.69 3.14
CA ALA A 89 17.39 3.41 3.75
C ALA A 89 16.22 3.60 4.72
N TYR A 90 16.28 4.60 5.61
CA TYR A 90 15.14 4.96 6.45
C TYR A 90 13.93 5.43 5.64
N GLY A 91 14.10 6.04 4.47
CA GLY A 91 13.02 6.38 3.54
C GLY A 91 12.61 5.25 2.59
N PHE A 92 13.08 4.02 2.80
CA PHE A 92 12.83 2.83 1.99
C PHE A 92 13.18 2.92 0.48
N ASN A 93 13.95 3.92 0.06
CA ASN A 93 14.56 3.93 -1.27
C ASN A 93 15.89 3.13 -1.24
N HIS A 94 15.76 1.81 -1.03
CA HIS A 94 16.90 0.90 -0.86
C HIS A 94 17.81 0.82 -2.09
N ALA A 95 17.25 0.94 -3.29
CA ALA A 95 18.04 0.90 -4.53
C ALA A 95 19.01 2.09 -4.59
N GLU A 96 18.51 3.31 -4.34
CA GLU A 96 19.35 4.52 -4.34
C GLU A 96 20.27 4.57 -3.11
N ALA A 97 19.82 4.06 -1.97
CA ALA A 97 20.66 3.90 -0.78
C ALA A 97 21.88 2.99 -1.09
N GLY A 98 21.64 1.87 -1.78
CA GLY A 98 22.69 0.95 -2.21
C GLY A 98 23.74 1.63 -3.08
N ARG A 99 23.30 2.42 -4.08
CA ARG A 99 24.19 3.23 -4.92
C ARG A 99 25.01 4.22 -4.10
N ALA A 100 24.39 4.94 -3.17
CA ALA A 100 25.09 5.87 -2.29
C ALA A 100 26.17 5.18 -1.46
N PHE A 101 25.88 4.02 -0.88
CA PHE A 101 26.87 3.24 -0.15
C PHE A 101 27.99 2.68 -1.05
N SER A 102 27.68 2.27 -2.29
CA SER A 102 28.70 1.89 -3.28
C SER A 102 29.61 3.05 -3.65
N GLU A 103 29.08 4.26 -3.77
CA GLU A 103 29.88 5.47 -4.01
C GLU A 103 30.77 5.81 -2.82
N ALA A 104 30.28 5.66 -1.58
CA ALA A 104 31.11 5.78 -0.38
C ALA A 104 32.27 4.76 -0.38
N ALA A 105 32.01 3.51 -0.77
CA ALA A 105 33.04 2.47 -0.89
C ALA A 105 34.04 2.76 -2.03
N ARG A 106 33.63 3.43 -3.11
CA ARG A 106 34.55 3.87 -4.18
C ARG A 106 35.50 4.97 -3.68
N LEU A 107 34.98 5.89 -2.86
CA LEU A 107 35.72 7.03 -2.30
C LEU A 107 36.63 6.65 -1.12
N ASP A 108 36.23 5.66 -0.33
CA ASP A 108 37.03 5.06 0.75
C ASP A 108 36.87 3.53 0.72
N PRO A 109 37.71 2.81 -0.04
CA PRO A 109 37.61 1.35 -0.19
C PRO A 109 37.84 0.56 1.09
N THR A 110 38.38 1.19 2.14
CA THR A 110 38.65 0.57 3.44
C THR A 110 37.53 0.81 4.45
N LEU A 111 36.52 1.61 4.11
CA LEU A 111 35.39 1.91 4.97
C LEU A 111 34.46 0.70 5.09
N ALA A 112 34.61 -0.08 6.16
CA ALA A 112 33.79 -1.27 6.43
C ALA A 112 32.28 -0.96 6.38
N MET A 113 31.87 0.20 6.90
CA MET A 113 30.46 0.60 6.95
C MET A 113 29.84 0.87 5.57
N ALA A 114 30.62 1.18 4.54
CA ALA A 114 30.09 1.34 3.18
C ALA A 114 29.68 -0.01 2.57
N TYR A 115 30.37 -1.10 2.91
CA TYR A 115 29.96 -2.45 2.50
C TYR A 115 28.83 -2.99 3.37
N TRP A 116 28.84 -2.68 4.66
CA TRP A 116 27.70 -2.94 5.55
C TRP A 116 26.41 -2.28 5.04
N GLY A 117 26.47 -1.01 4.64
CA GLY A 117 25.31 -0.29 4.13
C GLY A 117 24.77 -0.89 2.83
N GLN A 118 25.65 -1.29 1.92
CA GLN A 118 25.25 -2.02 0.70
C GLN A 118 24.56 -3.35 1.04
N ALA A 119 25.07 -4.12 2.01
CA ALA A 119 24.44 -5.36 2.44
C ALA A 119 23.09 -5.10 3.12
N LEU A 120 23.00 -4.09 4.00
CA LEU A 120 21.79 -3.76 4.76
C LEU A 120 20.57 -3.58 3.85
N VAL A 121 20.72 -2.79 2.79
CA VAL A 121 19.60 -2.42 1.90
C VAL A 121 19.26 -3.49 0.86
N LEU A 122 20.07 -4.55 0.75
CA LEU A 122 19.68 -5.77 0.04
C LEU A 122 18.75 -6.65 0.89
N GLY A 123 18.76 -6.48 2.22
CA GLY A 123 17.80 -7.12 3.12
C GLY A 123 16.36 -6.62 2.90
N PRO A 124 15.37 -7.32 3.49
CA PRO A 124 14.00 -6.85 3.44
C PRO A 124 13.84 -5.55 4.24
N ASN A 125 12.73 -4.86 3.97
CA ASN A 125 12.08 -3.96 4.91
C ASN A 125 10.60 -4.37 5.02
N ILE A 126 9.82 -3.64 5.80
CA ILE A 126 8.42 -3.98 6.07
C ILE A 126 7.51 -3.97 4.83
N ASN A 127 7.90 -3.27 3.76
CA ASN A 127 7.13 -3.10 2.53
C ASN A 127 7.63 -3.99 1.38
N ALA A 128 8.86 -4.48 1.45
CA ALA A 128 9.49 -5.24 0.39
C ALA A 128 10.32 -6.40 0.94
N MET A 129 9.99 -7.61 0.49
CA MET A 129 10.80 -8.79 0.74
C MET A 129 12.10 -8.72 -0.07
N MET A 130 13.16 -9.30 0.48
CA MET A 130 14.43 -9.48 -0.23
C MET A 130 14.27 -10.43 -1.43
N ASP A 131 14.80 -10.06 -2.59
CA ASP A 131 14.93 -10.96 -3.75
C ASP A 131 15.84 -12.15 -3.36
N PRO A 132 15.34 -13.41 -3.43
CA PRO A 132 16.14 -14.60 -3.15
C PRO A 132 17.49 -14.66 -3.88
N LYS A 133 17.58 -14.08 -5.10
CA LYS A 133 18.82 -14.07 -5.90
C LYS A 133 19.90 -13.15 -5.33
N LYS A 134 19.55 -12.26 -4.41
CA LYS A 134 20.47 -11.28 -3.81
C LYS A 134 21.14 -11.79 -2.53
N GLU A 135 20.76 -12.96 -2.01
CA GLU A 135 21.30 -13.52 -0.76
C GLU A 135 22.82 -13.69 -0.81
N GLN A 136 23.34 -14.28 -1.88
CA GLN A 136 24.77 -14.49 -2.05
C GLN A 136 25.53 -13.14 -2.14
N GLN A 137 24.99 -12.16 -2.86
CA GLN A 137 25.58 -10.82 -2.96
C GLN A 137 25.63 -10.13 -1.60
N ALA A 138 24.56 -10.21 -0.80
CA ALA A 138 24.50 -9.61 0.53
C ALA A 138 25.51 -10.27 1.49
N LEU A 139 25.67 -11.60 1.41
CA LEU A 139 26.69 -12.33 2.16
C LEU A 139 28.11 -11.86 1.82
N GLU A 140 28.44 -11.73 0.54
CA GLU A 140 29.76 -11.27 0.09
C GLU A 140 30.08 -9.85 0.59
N LEU A 141 29.10 -8.95 0.52
CA LEU A 141 29.24 -7.57 1.00
C LEU A 141 29.46 -7.52 2.52
N VAL A 142 28.68 -8.27 3.31
CA VAL A 142 28.87 -8.27 4.77
C VAL A 142 30.18 -8.95 5.18
N GLN A 143 30.61 -10.00 4.48
CA GLN A 143 31.93 -10.62 4.70
C GLN A 143 33.08 -9.64 4.40
N LYS A 144 32.92 -8.80 3.37
CA LYS A 144 33.88 -7.72 3.09
C LYS A 144 33.90 -6.67 4.20
N ALA A 145 32.74 -6.30 4.74
CA ALA A 145 32.67 -5.42 5.91
C ALA A 145 33.38 -6.03 7.13
N VAL A 146 33.18 -7.34 7.39
CA VAL A 146 33.87 -8.08 8.46
C VAL A 146 35.38 -8.09 8.26
N ALA A 147 35.87 -8.30 7.04
CA ALA A 147 37.30 -8.30 6.75
C ALA A 147 37.98 -6.93 7.01
N LEU A 148 37.22 -5.85 6.87
CA LEU A 148 37.70 -4.47 7.09
C LEU A 148 37.43 -3.94 8.51
N MET A 149 36.68 -4.67 9.35
CA MET A 149 36.18 -4.13 10.62
C MET A 149 37.27 -3.87 11.69
N ALA A 150 38.50 -4.35 11.48
CA ALA A 150 39.59 -4.22 12.46
C ALA A 150 39.94 -2.77 12.79
N THR A 151 39.76 -1.85 11.83
CA THR A 151 39.97 -0.40 12.00
C THR A 151 38.69 0.36 12.32
N ALA A 152 37.53 -0.30 12.33
CA ALA A 152 36.24 0.29 12.65
C ALA A 152 36.09 0.50 14.17
N THR A 153 35.27 1.47 14.55
CA THR A 153 34.96 1.76 15.96
C THR A 153 34.16 0.62 16.61
N PRO A 154 34.15 0.50 17.96
CA PRO A 154 33.32 -0.49 18.65
C PRO A 154 31.83 -0.43 18.28
N ARG A 155 31.31 0.78 18.00
CA ARG A 155 29.94 1.03 17.54
C ARG A 155 29.67 0.37 16.19
N GLU A 156 30.57 0.54 15.24
CA GLU A 156 30.45 -0.03 13.89
C GLU A 156 30.65 -1.55 13.91
N GLN A 157 31.60 -2.04 14.70
CA GLN A 157 31.87 -3.47 14.84
C GLN A 157 30.64 -4.25 15.32
N VAL A 158 29.81 -3.69 16.22
CA VAL A 158 28.58 -4.39 16.65
C VAL A 158 27.52 -4.43 15.55
N LEU A 159 27.38 -3.37 14.75
CA LEU A 159 26.46 -3.33 13.62
C LEU A 159 26.86 -4.32 12.51
N ILE A 160 28.16 -4.40 12.21
CA ILE A 160 28.71 -5.36 11.24
C ILE A 160 28.46 -6.79 11.68
N ARG A 161 28.79 -7.12 12.94
CA ARG A 161 28.57 -8.47 13.51
C ARG A 161 27.11 -8.84 13.61
N ALA A 162 26.22 -7.87 13.86
CA ALA A 162 24.79 -8.12 13.85
C ALA A 162 24.33 -8.48 12.43
N LEU A 163 24.68 -7.65 11.43
CA LEU A 163 24.25 -7.86 10.05
C LEU A 163 24.82 -9.16 9.45
N GLU A 164 26.01 -9.60 9.88
CA GLU A 164 26.58 -10.90 9.50
C GLU A 164 25.62 -12.07 9.83
N LYS A 165 24.81 -11.95 10.89
CA LYS A 165 23.80 -12.97 11.24
C LYS A 165 22.61 -13.03 10.29
N ARG A 166 22.40 -11.98 9.47
CA ARG A 166 21.25 -11.86 8.57
C ARG A 166 21.41 -12.68 7.30
N TYR A 167 22.65 -13.00 6.90
CA TYR A 167 22.93 -13.63 5.61
C TYR A 167 23.72 -14.93 5.76
N SER A 168 23.19 -16.01 5.19
CA SER A 168 23.88 -17.30 5.02
C SER A 168 24.17 -17.62 3.55
N GLY A 169 23.77 -16.74 2.63
CA GLY A 169 23.80 -16.97 1.17
C GLY A 169 22.64 -17.83 0.67
N LYS A 170 21.69 -18.18 1.54
CA LYS A 170 20.58 -19.11 1.25
C LYS A 170 19.24 -18.47 1.62
N ALA A 171 18.36 -18.34 0.63
CA ALA A 171 17.06 -17.71 0.82
C ALA A 171 16.14 -18.51 1.75
N GLU A 172 16.30 -19.83 1.82
CA GLU A 172 15.54 -20.72 2.69
C GLU A 172 15.79 -20.48 4.18
N ASP A 173 16.96 -19.94 4.56
CA ASP A 173 17.33 -19.67 5.95
C ASP A 173 16.83 -18.30 6.45
N ARG A 174 16.27 -17.47 5.55
CA ARG A 174 15.98 -16.05 5.81
C ARG A 174 15.18 -15.80 7.08
N SER A 175 14.16 -16.61 7.34
CA SER A 175 13.33 -16.46 8.55
C SER A 175 14.16 -16.62 9.83
N VAL A 176 15.00 -17.67 9.88
CA VAL A 176 15.89 -17.94 11.02
C VAL A 176 16.97 -16.86 11.13
N ASN A 177 17.54 -16.43 10.01
CA ASN A 177 18.58 -15.40 9.99
C ASN A 177 18.05 -14.02 10.39
N ASN A 178 16.83 -13.65 10.00
CA ASN A 178 16.20 -12.41 10.46
C ASN A 178 15.97 -12.43 11.97
N GLN A 179 15.57 -13.57 12.56
CA GLN A 179 15.48 -13.71 14.01
C GLN A 179 16.85 -13.56 14.68
N ALA A 180 17.90 -14.15 14.09
CA ALA A 180 19.26 -14.03 14.59
C ALA A 180 19.79 -12.58 14.51
N TYR A 181 19.48 -11.88 13.42
CA TYR A 181 19.78 -10.46 13.24
C TYR A 181 19.08 -9.59 14.28
N ALA A 182 17.78 -9.76 14.48
CA ALA A 182 17.02 -9.02 15.49
C ALA A 182 17.55 -9.25 16.91
N ALA A 183 17.91 -10.50 17.25
CA ALA A 183 18.54 -10.82 18.54
C ALA A 183 19.93 -10.18 18.71
N ALA A 184 20.73 -10.14 17.64
CA ALA A 184 22.03 -9.48 17.65
C ALA A 184 21.88 -7.95 17.76
N MET A 185 20.89 -7.36 17.10
CA MET A 185 20.58 -5.93 17.21
C MET A 185 20.06 -5.55 18.60
N ARG A 186 19.26 -6.41 19.26
CA ARG A 186 18.90 -6.23 20.68
C ARG A 186 20.15 -6.14 21.55
N SER A 187 21.11 -7.05 21.32
CA SER A 187 22.38 -7.06 22.06
C SER A 187 23.23 -5.81 21.77
N ALA A 188 23.22 -5.31 20.53
CA ALA A 188 23.88 -4.07 20.16
C ALA A 188 23.25 -2.86 20.88
N HIS A 189 21.92 -2.77 20.90
CA HIS A 189 21.19 -1.72 21.62
C HIS A 189 21.48 -1.73 23.13
N GLN A 190 21.52 -2.91 23.76
CA GLN A 190 21.88 -3.03 25.18
C GLN A 190 23.31 -2.56 25.48
N ARG A 191 24.25 -2.75 24.54
CA ARG A 191 25.65 -2.30 24.69
C ARG A 191 25.82 -0.80 24.43
N PHE A 192 24.97 -0.21 23.59
CA PHE A 192 24.98 1.20 23.22
C PHE A 192 23.59 1.83 23.44
N PRO A 193 23.12 1.95 24.70
CA PRO A 193 21.74 2.35 25.00
C PRO A 193 21.40 3.79 24.62
N ASP A 194 22.41 4.66 24.47
CA ASP A 194 22.24 6.06 24.07
C ASP A 194 22.39 6.29 22.56
N ASP A 195 22.72 5.26 21.78
CA ASP A 195 22.86 5.37 20.34
C ASP A 195 21.50 5.20 19.64
N LEU A 196 20.95 6.32 19.20
CA LEU A 196 19.60 6.37 18.62
C LEU A 196 19.49 5.57 17.31
N ASP A 197 20.54 5.55 16.48
CA ASP A 197 20.50 4.79 15.23
C ASP A 197 20.58 3.29 15.49
N ILE A 198 21.41 2.82 16.44
CA ILE A 198 21.44 1.41 16.83
C ILE A 198 20.08 0.98 17.39
N ALA A 199 19.48 1.81 18.25
CA ALA A 199 18.14 1.56 18.78
C ALA A 199 17.09 1.49 17.64
N MET A 200 17.17 2.38 16.66
CA MET A 200 16.25 2.41 15.53
C MET A 200 16.42 1.22 14.57
N LEU A 201 17.67 0.82 14.29
CA LEU A 201 17.96 -0.39 13.51
C LEU A 201 17.50 -1.66 14.24
N TYR A 202 17.51 -1.66 15.58
CA TYR A 202 16.92 -2.75 16.36
C TYR A 202 15.39 -2.78 16.23
N VAL A 203 14.72 -1.63 16.32
CA VAL A 203 13.28 -1.53 16.10
C VAL A 203 12.90 -2.04 14.71
N GLU A 204 13.60 -1.60 13.66
CA GLU A 204 13.34 -2.05 12.28
C GLU A 204 13.57 -3.56 12.12
N ALA A 205 14.65 -4.11 12.68
CA ALA A 205 14.90 -5.55 12.66
C ALA A 205 13.78 -6.37 13.33
N MET A 206 13.17 -5.85 14.40
CA MET A 206 12.02 -6.47 15.06
C MET A 206 10.75 -6.34 14.22
N MET A 207 10.54 -5.19 13.58
CA MET A 207 9.41 -4.95 12.68
C MET A 207 9.42 -5.92 11.48
N ASP A 208 10.60 -6.23 10.95
CA ASP A 208 10.79 -7.17 9.85
C ASP A 208 10.49 -8.64 10.22
N LEU A 209 10.42 -8.99 11.51
CA LEU A 209 9.97 -10.32 11.93
C LEU A 209 8.47 -10.54 11.70
N ARG A 210 7.69 -9.45 11.68
CA ARG A 210 6.24 -9.45 11.47
C ARG A 210 5.80 -8.21 10.68
N PRO A 211 6.17 -8.08 9.40
CA PRO A 211 5.80 -6.92 8.59
C PRO A 211 4.29 -6.67 8.63
N TRP A 212 3.88 -5.44 8.95
CA TRP A 212 2.48 -5.01 9.10
C TRP A 212 1.65 -5.76 10.18
N GLY A 213 2.26 -6.68 10.94
CA GLY A 213 1.60 -7.59 11.88
C GLY A 213 1.94 -7.29 13.34
N TYR A 214 1.86 -6.02 13.75
CA TYR A 214 2.29 -5.57 15.09
C TYR A 214 1.20 -5.64 16.16
N TRP A 215 -0.07 -5.56 15.74
CA TRP A 215 -1.23 -5.52 16.61
C TRP A 215 -2.27 -6.54 16.17
N MET A 216 -2.97 -7.14 17.13
CA MET A 216 -4.15 -7.96 16.91
C MET A 216 -5.36 -7.08 16.57
N PRO A 217 -6.41 -7.63 15.94
CA PRO A 217 -7.61 -6.86 15.56
C PRO A 217 -8.32 -6.15 16.72
N ASP A 218 -8.18 -6.65 17.95
CA ASP A 218 -8.72 -6.05 19.17
C ASP A 218 -7.80 -4.95 19.77
N GLY A 219 -6.66 -4.69 19.14
CA GLY A 219 -5.67 -3.70 19.57
C GLY A 219 -4.64 -4.22 20.56
N HIS A 220 -4.63 -5.52 20.89
CA HIS A 220 -3.56 -6.08 21.71
C HIS A 220 -2.24 -6.20 20.92
N PRO A 221 -1.10 -5.78 21.47
CA PRO A 221 0.19 -5.90 20.80
C PRO A 221 0.64 -7.37 20.73
N TYR A 222 1.27 -7.76 19.62
CA TYR A 222 2.04 -9.00 19.58
C TYR A 222 3.32 -8.89 20.44
N GLU A 223 3.94 -10.03 20.74
CA GLU A 223 5.19 -10.09 21.51
C GLU A 223 6.27 -9.20 20.89
N GLY A 224 6.91 -8.37 21.73
CA GLY A 224 7.94 -7.41 21.32
C GLY A 224 7.40 -6.07 20.81
N THR A 225 6.13 -5.97 20.38
CA THR A 225 5.58 -4.70 19.84
C THR A 225 5.61 -3.57 20.87
N THR A 226 5.20 -3.83 22.12
CA THR A 226 5.22 -2.79 23.17
C THR A 226 6.62 -2.26 23.45
N GLU A 227 7.64 -3.13 23.41
CA GLU A 227 9.05 -2.75 23.61
C GLU A 227 9.51 -1.79 22.51
N ILE A 228 9.31 -2.15 21.24
CA ILE A 228 9.78 -1.33 20.11
C ILE A 228 9.01 -0.02 19.97
N VAL A 229 7.73 0.03 20.35
CA VAL A 229 6.97 1.28 20.44
C VAL A 229 7.59 2.20 21.49
N ALA A 230 7.86 1.71 22.69
CA ALA A 230 8.47 2.52 23.76
C ALA A 230 9.87 3.01 23.39
N ILE A 231 10.70 2.17 22.75
CA ILE A 231 12.02 2.57 22.25
C ILE A 231 11.88 3.69 21.21
N THR A 232 10.94 3.56 20.28
CA THR A 232 10.73 4.57 19.21
C THR A 232 10.26 5.91 19.80
N GLU A 233 9.33 5.89 20.77
CA GLU A 233 8.89 7.09 21.48
C GLU A 233 10.04 7.77 22.24
N GLU A 234 10.91 7.00 22.87
CA GLU A 234 12.10 7.52 23.56
C GLU A 234 13.11 8.15 22.59
N ILE A 235 13.33 7.53 21.42
CA ILE A 235 14.16 8.10 20.35
C ILE A 235 13.58 9.45 19.91
N MET A 236 12.28 9.53 19.64
CA MET A 236 11.64 10.78 19.23
C MET A 236 11.66 11.84 20.34
N ARG A 237 11.66 11.44 21.61
CA ARG A 237 11.82 12.38 22.73
C ARG A 237 13.23 12.98 22.77
N LYS A 238 14.27 12.17 22.51
CA LYS A 238 15.67 12.61 22.47
C LYS A 238 16.02 13.36 21.18
N ASN A 239 15.50 12.91 20.04
CA ASN A 239 15.66 13.52 18.72
C ASN A 239 14.32 13.51 17.96
N PRO A 240 13.53 14.58 18.07
CA PRO A 240 12.21 14.67 17.42
C PRO A 240 12.24 14.63 15.89
N LYS A 241 13.42 14.78 15.28
CA LYS A 241 13.61 14.79 13.82
C LYS A 241 14.43 13.59 13.32
N HIS A 242 14.55 12.53 14.12
CA HIS A 242 15.23 11.31 13.68
C HIS A 242 14.41 10.62 12.57
N PRO A 243 14.87 10.57 11.31
CA PRO A 243 14.05 10.18 10.16
C PRO A 243 13.51 8.74 10.29
N GLY A 244 14.34 7.79 10.74
CA GLY A 244 13.89 6.42 10.98
C GLY A 244 12.81 6.31 12.07
N ALA A 245 12.88 7.11 13.13
CA ALA A 245 11.95 6.99 14.25
C ALA A 245 10.59 7.60 13.92
N VAL A 246 10.57 8.82 13.35
CA VAL A 246 9.30 9.43 12.95
C VAL A 246 8.61 8.67 11.82
N HIS A 247 9.37 8.02 10.93
CA HIS A 247 8.83 7.15 9.89
C HIS A 247 8.29 5.83 10.47
N MET A 248 9.10 5.02 11.16
CA MET A 248 8.63 3.73 11.66
C MET A 248 7.52 3.86 12.70
N TYR A 249 7.47 4.98 13.45
CA TYR A 249 6.38 5.21 14.37
C TYR A 249 5.02 5.37 13.67
N ILE A 250 4.99 5.92 12.45
CA ILE A 250 3.77 5.95 11.63
C ILE A 250 3.31 4.51 11.38
N HIS A 251 4.18 3.64 10.84
CA HIS A 251 3.87 2.24 10.58
C HIS A 251 3.48 1.44 11.84
N LEU A 252 4.14 1.70 12.97
CA LEU A 252 3.78 1.05 14.23
C LEU A 252 2.39 1.46 14.72
N MET A 253 1.96 2.69 14.48
CA MET A 253 0.72 3.23 15.05
C MET A 253 -0.46 3.22 14.09
N GLU A 254 -0.22 3.23 12.77
CA GLU A 254 -1.27 3.26 11.75
C GLU A 254 -2.33 2.17 11.95
N PRO A 255 -2.03 0.86 12.15
CA PRO A 255 -3.08 -0.16 12.25
C PRO A 255 -3.89 -0.11 13.56
N THR A 256 -3.54 0.77 14.51
CA THR A 256 -4.14 0.77 15.86
C THR A 256 -5.50 1.47 15.92
N CYS A 257 -6.17 1.39 17.07
CA CYS A 257 -7.34 2.21 17.39
C CYS A 257 -6.99 3.62 17.91
N THR A 258 -5.70 3.93 18.12
CA THR A 258 -5.19 5.23 18.60
C THR A 258 -4.13 5.83 17.66
N PRO A 259 -4.37 5.88 16.33
CA PRO A 259 -3.39 6.38 15.34
C PRO A 259 -3.01 7.85 15.58
N GLU A 260 -3.84 8.63 16.28
CA GLU A 260 -3.52 10.01 16.68
C GLU A 260 -2.24 10.14 17.52
N ARG A 261 -1.79 9.06 18.16
CA ARG A 261 -0.50 9.04 18.86
C ARG A 261 0.67 9.40 17.94
N ALA A 262 0.58 9.10 16.64
CA ALA A 262 1.60 9.39 15.62
C ALA A 262 1.36 10.69 14.84
N GLU A 263 0.33 11.49 15.18
CA GLU A 263 0.02 12.73 14.44
C GLU A 263 1.20 13.71 14.40
N LYS A 264 1.85 13.94 15.54
CA LYS A 264 3.03 14.83 15.62
C LYS A 264 4.21 14.29 14.80
N ALA A 265 4.39 12.97 14.74
CA ALA A 265 5.44 12.36 13.93
C ALA A 265 5.14 12.53 12.44
N ALA A 266 3.88 12.34 12.02
CA ALA A 266 3.41 12.60 10.66
C ALA A 266 3.63 14.07 10.24
N ASP A 267 3.21 15.03 11.07
CA ASP A 267 3.42 16.47 10.80
C ASP A 267 4.92 16.82 10.67
N THR A 268 5.77 16.18 11.48
CA THR A 268 7.23 16.38 11.43
C THR A 268 7.83 15.78 10.15
N LEU A 269 7.44 14.56 9.80
CA LEU A 269 8.00 13.82 8.67
C LEU A 269 7.70 14.48 7.32
N LEU A 270 6.51 15.08 7.18
CA LEU A 270 6.06 15.76 5.96
C LEU A 270 7.08 16.74 5.36
N THR A 271 7.87 17.40 6.20
CA THR A 271 8.83 18.43 5.78
C THR A 271 10.29 18.02 6.00
N LEU A 272 10.53 16.83 6.54
CA LEU A 272 11.86 16.42 6.99
C LEU A 272 12.78 16.07 5.83
N MET A 273 12.24 15.43 4.78
CA MET A 273 12.97 14.96 3.60
C MET A 273 12.15 15.20 2.33
N PRO A 274 11.94 16.47 1.91
CA PRO A 274 10.95 16.82 0.89
C PRO A 274 11.22 16.22 -0.50
N ASP A 275 12.46 15.81 -0.81
CA ASP A 275 12.80 15.16 -2.07
C ASP A 275 12.79 13.62 -1.98
N ALA A 276 12.41 13.04 -0.84
CA ALA A 276 12.19 11.60 -0.67
C ALA A 276 10.68 11.30 -0.72
N GLY A 277 10.17 10.98 -1.91
CA GLY A 277 8.72 10.86 -2.15
C GLY A 277 8.00 9.91 -1.20
N HIS A 278 8.56 8.72 -0.92
CA HIS A 278 7.99 7.82 0.08
C HIS A 278 7.91 8.45 1.48
N THR A 279 8.97 9.12 1.94
CA THR A 279 8.98 9.81 3.23
C THR A 279 7.92 10.91 3.32
N VAL A 280 7.73 11.68 2.24
CA VAL A 280 6.71 12.74 2.15
C VAL A 280 5.30 12.15 2.07
N HIS A 281 5.16 10.94 1.53
CA HIS A 281 3.89 10.23 1.46
C HIS A 281 3.42 9.74 2.84
N MET A 282 4.31 9.10 3.61
CA MET A 282 3.98 8.41 4.86
C MET A 282 3.04 9.13 5.84
N PRO A 283 3.14 10.45 6.07
CA PRO A 283 2.16 11.18 6.89
C PRO A 283 0.69 10.94 6.50
N SER A 284 0.40 10.66 5.22
CA SER A 284 -0.95 10.41 4.73
C SER A 284 -1.64 9.20 5.37
N HIS A 285 -0.88 8.20 5.81
CA HIS A 285 -1.39 7.05 6.54
C HIS A 285 -2.09 7.49 7.83
N ILE A 286 -1.38 8.26 8.67
CA ILE A 286 -1.98 8.80 9.90
C ILE A 286 -3.10 9.79 9.61
N TYR A 287 -2.88 10.73 8.69
CA TYR A 287 -3.88 11.76 8.36
C TYR A 287 -5.21 11.13 7.93
N GLN A 288 -5.18 10.10 7.09
CA GLN A 288 -6.37 9.39 6.67
C GLN A 288 -7.07 8.71 7.85
N ARG A 289 -6.32 7.98 8.70
CA ARG A 289 -6.87 7.28 9.87
C ARG A 289 -7.51 8.22 10.90
N ILE A 290 -7.06 9.47 10.98
CA ILE A 290 -7.63 10.48 11.89
C ILE A 290 -8.62 11.45 11.22
N GLY A 291 -8.91 11.29 9.93
CA GLY A 291 -9.90 12.09 9.21
C GLY A 291 -9.40 13.48 8.79
N ARG A 292 -8.09 13.65 8.60
CA ARG A 292 -7.43 14.82 7.99
C ARG A 292 -7.21 14.59 6.49
N TYR A 293 -8.28 14.30 5.75
CA TYR A 293 -8.19 13.90 4.33
C TYR A 293 -7.52 14.95 3.44
N ALA A 294 -7.76 16.25 3.68
CA ALA A 294 -7.08 17.32 2.95
C ALA A 294 -5.55 17.31 3.12
N ASP A 295 -5.06 17.03 4.34
CA ASP A 295 -3.63 16.91 4.61
C ASP A 295 -3.06 15.65 3.97
N SER A 296 -3.81 14.54 3.99
CA SER A 296 -3.47 13.32 3.26
C SER A 296 -3.31 13.58 1.75
N MET A 297 -4.26 14.29 1.13
CA MET A 297 -4.17 14.69 -0.29
C MET A 297 -2.93 15.55 -0.55
N LYS A 298 -2.68 16.55 0.29
CA LYS A 298 -1.52 17.45 0.15
C LYS A 298 -0.19 16.69 0.26
N SER A 299 -0.06 15.80 1.24
CA SER A 299 1.11 14.92 1.41
C SER A 299 1.41 14.16 0.13
N ASN A 300 0.37 13.55 -0.45
CA ASN A 300 0.49 12.75 -1.66
C ASN A 300 0.82 13.58 -2.91
N GLN A 301 0.25 14.77 -3.05
CA GLN A 301 0.60 15.67 -4.16
C GLN A 301 2.08 16.08 -4.11
N LEU A 302 2.60 16.35 -2.91
CA LEU A 302 4.03 16.65 -2.71
C LEU A 302 4.89 15.42 -3.03
N ALA A 303 4.52 14.24 -2.52
CA ALA A 303 5.22 12.99 -2.78
C ALA A 303 5.28 12.63 -4.27
N ILE A 304 4.14 12.74 -4.98
CA ILE A 304 4.04 12.53 -6.43
C ILE A 304 4.97 13.50 -7.18
N THR A 305 5.03 14.76 -6.74
CA THR A 305 5.92 15.76 -7.36
C THR A 305 7.40 15.39 -7.16
N ALA A 306 7.78 15.00 -5.94
CA ALA A 306 9.13 14.55 -5.63
C ALA A 306 9.52 13.29 -6.43
N ASP A 307 8.63 12.32 -6.52
CA ASP A 307 8.86 11.10 -7.31
C ASP A 307 8.99 11.38 -8.80
N GLU A 308 8.14 12.23 -9.37
CA GLU A 308 8.23 12.58 -10.80
C GLU A 308 9.56 13.26 -11.13
N HIS A 309 10.04 14.14 -10.24
CA HIS A 309 11.36 14.74 -10.37
C HIS A 309 12.48 13.67 -10.28
N TYR A 310 12.41 12.77 -9.29
CA TYR A 310 13.39 11.69 -9.13
C TYR A 310 13.41 10.70 -10.32
N LEU A 311 12.25 10.24 -10.76
CA LEU A 311 12.11 9.26 -11.83
C LEU A 311 12.56 9.80 -13.20
N THR A 312 12.27 11.08 -13.48
CA THR A 312 12.71 11.72 -14.73
C THR A 312 14.21 11.94 -14.78
N GLN A 313 14.85 12.17 -13.63
CA GLN A 313 16.30 12.43 -13.55
C GLN A 313 17.16 11.17 -13.51
N TYR A 314 16.69 10.11 -12.84
CA TYR A 314 17.58 9.00 -12.43
C TYR A 314 17.18 7.62 -12.96
N GLN A 315 16.14 7.51 -13.80
CA GLN A 315 15.70 6.27 -14.45
C GLN A 315 15.56 5.09 -13.46
N ALA A 316 14.96 5.33 -12.29
CA ALA A 316 14.83 4.30 -11.27
C ALA A 316 14.04 3.09 -11.77
N GLN A 317 14.38 1.90 -11.26
CA GLN A 317 13.79 0.61 -11.64
C GLN A 317 13.33 -0.16 -10.39
N GLY A 318 12.56 -1.23 -10.60
CA GLY A 318 12.12 -2.13 -9.54
C GLY A 318 10.90 -1.61 -8.77
N ILE A 319 10.80 -1.96 -7.48
CA ILE A 319 9.60 -1.71 -6.67
C ILE A 319 9.24 -0.23 -6.50
N TYR A 320 10.20 0.69 -6.63
CA TYR A 320 9.95 2.11 -6.42
C TYR A 320 9.01 2.70 -7.50
N PRO A 321 9.35 2.68 -8.81
CA PRO A 321 8.43 3.15 -9.86
C PRO A 321 7.19 2.25 -10.03
N MET A 322 7.26 0.97 -9.65
CA MET A 322 6.18 -0.01 -9.87
C MET A 322 5.18 -0.14 -8.72
N GLY A 323 5.61 0.18 -7.50
CA GLY A 323 4.83 0.05 -6.27
C GLY A 323 4.66 1.41 -5.58
N TYR A 324 5.75 1.99 -5.07
CA TYR A 324 5.68 3.20 -4.23
C TYR A 324 5.08 4.42 -4.95
N TYR A 325 5.53 4.72 -6.16
CA TYR A 325 4.99 5.88 -6.87
C TYR A 325 3.50 5.72 -7.25
N PRO A 326 3.04 4.59 -7.83
CA PRO A 326 1.61 4.33 -8.02
C PRO A 326 0.81 4.36 -6.72
N HIS A 327 1.40 3.92 -5.61
CA HIS A 327 0.79 3.94 -4.28
C HIS A 327 0.55 5.36 -3.75
N ASN A 328 1.47 6.30 -4.01
CA ASN A 328 1.27 7.72 -3.68
C ASN A 328 0.07 8.30 -4.44
N ILE A 329 -0.11 7.92 -5.72
CA ILE A 329 -1.27 8.34 -6.51
C ILE A 329 -2.55 7.65 -6.01
N HIS A 330 -2.46 6.37 -5.61
CA HIS A 330 -3.56 5.61 -5.03
C HIS A 330 -4.11 6.26 -3.75
N PHE A 331 -3.24 6.70 -2.84
CA PHE A 331 -3.66 7.44 -1.66
C PHE A 331 -4.30 8.80 -1.98
N LEU A 332 -3.79 9.52 -2.98
CA LEU A 332 -4.43 10.77 -3.42
C LEU A 332 -5.87 10.52 -3.88
N TRP A 333 -6.10 9.45 -4.66
CA TRP A 333 -7.46 9.05 -5.06
C TRP A 333 -8.35 8.78 -3.84
N PHE A 334 -7.88 7.98 -2.89
CA PHE A 334 -8.68 7.57 -1.75
C PHE A 334 -9.03 8.77 -0.85
N ALA A 335 -8.05 9.61 -0.53
CA ALA A 335 -8.26 10.79 0.28
C ALA A 335 -9.20 11.80 -0.41
N ALA A 336 -9.03 12.04 -1.72
CA ALA A 336 -9.95 12.87 -2.50
C ALA A 336 -11.37 12.31 -2.54
N THR A 337 -11.51 10.98 -2.54
CA THR A 337 -12.81 10.31 -2.45
C THR A 337 -13.51 10.59 -1.11
N LEU A 338 -12.79 10.55 0.01
CA LEU A 338 -13.36 10.82 1.33
C LEU A 338 -13.59 12.31 1.61
N ASP A 339 -12.83 13.19 0.95
CA ASP A 339 -12.99 14.66 1.01
C ASP A 339 -14.05 15.21 0.03
N GLY A 340 -14.63 14.34 -0.82
CA GLY A 340 -15.70 14.71 -1.75
C GLY A 340 -15.24 15.45 -3.01
N GLN A 341 -13.96 15.37 -3.37
CA GLN A 341 -13.38 16.03 -4.54
C GLN A 341 -13.34 15.07 -5.75
N SER A 342 -14.48 14.93 -6.43
CA SER A 342 -14.70 14.05 -7.58
C SER A 342 -13.67 14.23 -8.68
N LYS A 343 -13.36 15.47 -9.05
CA LYS A 343 -12.42 15.75 -10.13
C LYS A 343 -11.02 15.21 -9.82
N ILE A 344 -10.49 15.55 -8.65
CA ILE A 344 -9.15 15.11 -8.22
C ILE A 344 -9.11 13.59 -8.07
N ALA A 345 -10.14 12.99 -7.48
CA ALA A 345 -10.21 11.54 -7.32
C ALA A 345 -10.15 10.82 -8.68
N ILE A 346 -10.97 11.24 -9.66
CA ILE A 346 -10.99 10.61 -10.98
C ILE A 346 -9.67 10.85 -11.73
N GLU A 347 -9.09 12.05 -11.67
CA GLU A 347 -7.78 12.34 -12.29
C GLU A 347 -6.67 11.46 -11.69
N ALA A 348 -6.61 11.35 -10.37
CA ALA A 348 -5.67 10.48 -9.68
C ALA A 348 -5.88 9.00 -10.03
N ALA A 349 -7.13 8.53 -10.07
CA ALA A 349 -7.47 7.17 -10.46
C ALA A 349 -6.96 6.81 -11.87
N ARG A 350 -7.18 7.70 -12.84
CA ARG A 350 -6.66 7.53 -14.21
C ARG A 350 -5.14 7.51 -14.21
N LYS A 351 -4.50 8.44 -13.50
CA LYS A 351 -3.04 8.55 -13.42
C LYS A 351 -2.41 7.31 -12.78
N ALA A 352 -3.00 6.73 -11.74
CA ALA A 352 -2.53 5.50 -11.12
C ALA A 352 -2.66 4.33 -12.09
N ALA A 353 -3.82 4.19 -12.74
CA ALA A 353 -4.05 3.16 -13.73
C ALA A 353 -3.03 3.21 -14.87
N THR A 354 -2.67 4.39 -15.40
CA THR A 354 -1.70 4.49 -16.52
C THR A 354 -0.28 4.05 -16.16
N LYS A 355 0.05 3.86 -14.89
CA LYS A 355 1.38 3.34 -14.48
C LYS A 355 1.49 1.83 -14.63
N ILE A 356 0.36 1.14 -14.76
CA ILE A 356 0.28 -0.31 -14.92
C ILE A 356 -0.24 -0.62 -16.32
N ASP A 357 0.65 -0.90 -17.26
CA ASP A 357 0.26 -1.40 -18.57
C ASP A 357 -0.06 -2.91 -18.54
N ASP A 358 -0.48 -3.46 -19.68
CA ASP A 358 -0.86 -4.87 -19.76
C ASP A 358 0.33 -5.82 -19.56
N ALA A 359 1.56 -5.41 -19.90
CA ALA A 359 2.75 -6.22 -19.70
C ALA A 359 3.07 -6.32 -18.20
N VAL A 360 3.05 -5.19 -17.50
CA VAL A 360 3.20 -5.12 -16.04
C VAL A 360 2.12 -5.92 -15.35
N LEU A 361 0.86 -5.76 -15.75
CA LEU A 361 -0.26 -6.46 -15.12
C LEU A 361 -0.16 -7.98 -15.27
N ASN A 362 0.39 -8.47 -16.38
CA ASN A 362 0.60 -9.90 -16.60
C ASN A 362 1.78 -10.45 -15.79
N GLU A 363 2.85 -9.66 -15.62
CA GLU A 363 4.02 -10.05 -14.82
C GLU A 363 3.74 -9.96 -13.31
N LEU A 364 2.99 -8.94 -12.89
CA LEU A 364 2.66 -8.61 -11.51
C LEU A 364 1.14 -8.42 -11.34
N PRO A 365 0.34 -9.51 -11.34
CA PRO A 365 -1.12 -9.45 -11.23
C PRO A 365 -1.64 -8.68 -10.01
N GLU A 366 -0.87 -8.61 -8.93
CA GLU A 366 -1.19 -7.88 -7.70
C GLU A 366 -1.34 -6.35 -7.93
N THR A 367 -0.71 -5.81 -8.98
CA THR A 367 -0.84 -4.40 -9.38
C THR A 367 -2.22 -4.04 -9.95
N ALA A 368 -3.12 -5.02 -10.10
CA ALA A 368 -4.52 -4.82 -10.48
C ALA A 368 -5.24 -3.83 -9.56
N ILE A 369 -4.80 -3.69 -8.30
CA ILE A 369 -5.35 -2.71 -7.34
C ILE A 369 -5.20 -1.26 -7.81
N PHE A 370 -4.19 -0.94 -8.62
CA PHE A 370 -4.03 0.40 -9.20
C PHE A 370 -4.86 0.56 -10.48
N ARG A 371 -5.00 -0.53 -11.26
CA ARG A 371 -5.70 -0.53 -12.54
C ARG A 371 -7.23 -0.51 -12.40
N VAL A 372 -7.76 -0.97 -11.26
CA VAL A 372 -9.21 -1.02 -10.99
C VAL A 372 -9.82 0.35 -10.65
N ILE A 373 -9.00 1.27 -10.14
CA ILE A 373 -9.45 2.51 -9.50
C ILE A 373 -10.36 3.38 -10.38
N PRO A 374 -10.15 3.54 -11.71
CA PRO A 374 -11.04 4.35 -12.54
C PRO A 374 -12.50 3.86 -12.52
N TYR A 375 -12.72 2.55 -12.59
CA TYR A 375 -14.06 1.95 -12.54
C TYR A 375 -14.78 2.30 -11.24
N TRP A 376 -14.08 2.09 -10.12
CA TRP A 376 -14.57 2.38 -8.78
C TRP A 376 -14.81 3.86 -8.54
N SER A 377 -13.98 4.74 -9.09
CA SER A 377 -14.10 6.20 -8.97
C SER A 377 -15.34 6.72 -9.66
N LEU A 378 -15.57 6.29 -10.91
CA LEU A 378 -16.74 6.71 -11.67
C LEU A 378 -18.03 6.29 -10.95
N ALA A 379 -18.09 5.06 -10.47
CA ALA A 379 -19.24 4.56 -9.70
C ALA A 379 -19.42 5.31 -8.37
N ARG A 380 -18.32 5.54 -7.64
CA ARG A 380 -18.34 6.24 -6.35
C ARG A 380 -18.94 7.64 -6.44
N PHE A 381 -18.72 8.33 -7.55
CA PHE A 381 -19.22 9.69 -7.80
C PHE A 381 -20.45 9.74 -8.71
N GLY A 382 -21.12 8.62 -8.95
CA GLY A 382 -22.40 8.58 -9.66
C GLY A 382 -22.30 8.88 -11.17
N HIS A 383 -21.12 8.75 -11.78
CA HIS A 383 -20.92 8.95 -13.22
C HIS A 383 -21.40 7.73 -14.02
N TRP A 384 -22.67 7.34 -13.84
CA TRP A 384 -23.23 6.08 -14.33
C TRP A 384 -23.11 5.90 -15.84
N GLN A 385 -23.34 6.96 -16.61
CA GLN A 385 -23.19 6.89 -18.06
C GLN A 385 -21.73 6.65 -18.48
N ALA A 386 -20.77 7.27 -17.79
CA ALA A 386 -19.35 7.04 -18.02
C ALA A 386 -18.95 5.61 -17.63
N VAL A 387 -19.48 5.06 -16.52
CA VAL A 387 -19.27 3.65 -16.15
C VAL A 387 -19.71 2.70 -17.26
N LEU A 388 -20.88 2.95 -17.87
CA LEU A 388 -21.40 2.10 -18.94
C LEU A 388 -20.61 2.21 -20.26
N GLN A 389 -19.95 3.35 -20.47
CA GLN A 389 -19.07 3.62 -21.62
C GLN A 389 -17.61 3.21 -21.38
N GLU A 390 -17.23 2.91 -20.14
CA GLU A 390 -15.86 2.54 -19.79
C GLU A 390 -15.48 1.20 -20.44
N PRO A 391 -14.37 1.13 -21.18
CA PRO A 391 -13.92 -0.10 -21.82
C PRO A 391 -13.72 -1.23 -20.82
N ALA A 392 -14.04 -2.44 -21.26
CA ALA A 392 -13.74 -3.65 -20.51
C ALA A 392 -12.22 -3.78 -20.29
N PRO A 393 -11.78 -4.25 -19.10
CA PRO A 393 -10.37 -4.52 -18.85
C PRO A 393 -9.89 -5.77 -19.63
N PRO A 394 -8.58 -6.04 -19.67
CA PRO A 394 -8.05 -7.29 -20.22
C PRO A 394 -8.70 -8.51 -19.57
N ALA A 395 -9.29 -9.39 -20.39
CA ALA A 395 -10.02 -10.56 -19.91
C ALA A 395 -9.16 -11.58 -19.16
N SER A 396 -7.82 -11.46 -19.25
CA SER A 396 -6.87 -12.28 -18.49
C SER A 396 -6.91 -12.00 -16.98
N ASN A 397 -7.40 -10.83 -16.55
CA ASN A 397 -7.47 -10.48 -15.13
C ASN A 397 -8.91 -10.55 -14.60
N ALA A 398 -9.18 -11.61 -13.83
CA ALA A 398 -10.51 -11.88 -13.28
C ALA A 398 -10.96 -10.83 -12.25
N PHE A 399 -10.04 -10.25 -11.48
CA PHE A 399 -10.35 -9.23 -10.48
C PHE A 399 -10.84 -7.93 -11.13
N LEU A 400 -10.14 -7.46 -12.17
CA LEU A 400 -10.57 -6.30 -12.94
C LEU A 400 -11.88 -6.55 -13.66
N THR A 401 -12.02 -7.70 -14.32
CA THR A 401 -13.24 -8.05 -15.05
C THR A 401 -14.44 -8.11 -14.11
N GLY A 402 -14.30 -8.74 -12.94
CA GLY A 402 -15.35 -8.77 -11.92
C GLY A 402 -15.69 -7.39 -11.38
N SER A 403 -14.68 -6.55 -11.10
CA SER A 403 -14.89 -5.17 -10.64
C SER A 403 -15.60 -4.30 -11.68
N TRP A 404 -15.32 -4.52 -12.97
CA TRP A 404 -16.02 -3.86 -14.09
C TRP A 404 -17.50 -4.25 -14.15
N HIS A 405 -17.82 -5.54 -14.07
CA HIS A 405 -19.21 -6.02 -13.99
C HIS A 405 -19.93 -5.47 -12.75
N TYR A 406 -19.25 -5.41 -11.60
CA TYR A 406 -19.79 -4.83 -10.37
C TYR A 406 -20.27 -3.38 -10.57
N VAL A 407 -19.39 -2.50 -11.07
CA VAL A 407 -19.75 -1.09 -11.24
C VAL A 407 -20.80 -0.87 -12.31
N ARG A 408 -20.80 -1.67 -13.38
CA ARG A 408 -21.85 -1.63 -14.41
C ARG A 408 -23.19 -2.06 -13.86
N GLY A 409 -23.22 -3.10 -13.02
CA GLY A 409 -24.42 -3.50 -12.30
C GLY A 409 -24.99 -2.36 -11.46
N LEU A 410 -24.14 -1.64 -10.71
CA LEU A 410 -24.57 -0.45 -9.96
C LEU A 410 -25.13 0.65 -10.87
N ALA A 411 -24.47 0.93 -12.00
CA ALA A 411 -24.95 1.92 -12.96
C ALA A 411 -26.33 1.54 -13.53
N PHE A 412 -26.56 0.27 -13.84
CA PHE A 412 -27.87 -0.21 -14.27
C PHE A 412 -28.93 -0.15 -13.18
N VAL A 413 -28.57 -0.45 -11.91
CA VAL A 413 -29.49 -0.23 -10.78
C VAL A 413 -29.88 1.24 -10.68
N ALA A 414 -28.89 2.15 -10.67
CA ALA A 414 -29.11 3.58 -10.53
C ALA A 414 -29.96 4.18 -11.66
N THR A 415 -29.85 3.63 -12.88
CA THR A 415 -30.62 4.05 -14.06
C THR A 415 -31.92 3.25 -14.29
N GLY A 416 -32.32 2.40 -13.35
CA GLY A 416 -33.59 1.65 -13.41
C GLY A 416 -33.61 0.46 -14.38
N GLN A 417 -32.48 0.08 -14.94
CA GLN A 417 -32.32 -1.02 -15.91
C GLN A 417 -32.05 -2.36 -15.19
N LEU A 418 -33.02 -2.79 -14.37
CA LEU A 418 -32.81 -3.89 -13.41
C LEU A 418 -32.50 -5.25 -14.06
N GLN A 419 -33.04 -5.53 -15.25
CA GLN A 419 -32.72 -6.77 -15.96
C GLN A 419 -31.25 -6.83 -16.36
N GLN A 420 -30.68 -5.73 -16.85
CA GLN A 420 -29.26 -5.62 -17.16
C GLN A 420 -28.42 -5.72 -15.87
N ALA A 421 -28.86 -5.11 -14.77
CA ALA A 421 -28.18 -5.25 -13.48
C ALA A 421 -28.11 -6.72 -13.01
N GLU A 422 -29.19 -7.48 -13.17
CA GLU A 422 -29.19 -8.92 -12.86
C GLU A 422 -28.24 -9.72 -13.76
N GLN A 423 -28.10 -9.36 -15.03
CA GLN A 423 -27.13 -9.97 -15.96
C GLN A 423 -25.68 -9.68 -15.54
N GLU A 424 -25.39 -8.46 -15.13
CA GLU A 424 -24.07 -8.08 -14.59
C GLU A 424 -23.77 -8.85 -13.30
N LEU A 425 -24.75 -8.98 -12.39
CA LEU A 425 -24.60 -9.78 -11.18
C LEU A 425 -24.38 -11.28 -11.48
N ALA A 426 -25.08 -11.84 -12.47
CA ALA A 426 -24.87 -13.22 -12.90
C ALA A 426 -23.46 -13.44 -13.47
N SER A 427 -22.96 -12.47 -14.24
CA SER A 427 -21.60 -12.48 -14.78
C SER A 427 -20.55 -12.42 -13.67
N LEU A 428 -20.75 -11.53 -12.70
CA LEU A 428 -19.90 -11.45 -11.50
C LEU A 428 -19.88 -12.75 -10.72
N ARG A 429 -21.03 -13.40 -10.48
CA ARG A 429 -21.10 -14.72 -9.82
C ARG A 429 -20.29 -15.80 -10.54
N LYS A 430 -20.29 -15.77 -11.88
CA LYS A 430 -19.49 -16.71 -12.69
C LYS A 430 -17.99 -16.42 -12.55
N ILE A 431 -17.59 -15.15 -12.57
CA ILE A 431 -16.19 -14.73 -12.39
C ILE A 431 -15.68 -15.11 -11.01
N MET A 432 -16.53 -15.02 -9.99
CA MET A 432 -16.22 -15.48 -8.63
C MET A 432 -15.93 -16.99 -8.53
N GLN A 433 -16.05 -17.79 -9.60
CA GLN A 433 -15.59 -19.18 -9.63
C GLN A 433 -14.18 -19.34 -10.21
N ASN A 434 -13.55 -18.25 -10.67
CA ASN A 434 -12.20 -18.32 -11.24
C ASN A 434 -11.15 -18.53 -10.11
N PRO A 435 -10.30 -19.57 -10.19
CA PRO A 435 -9.27 -19.83 -9.17
C PRO A 435 -8.16 -18.76 -9.13
N SER A 436 -7.96 -17.96 -10.19
CA SER A 436 -6.96 -16.87 -10.15
C SER A 436 -7.28 -15.80 -9.11
N LEU A 437 -8.54 -15.72 -8.64
CA LEU A 437 -8.94 -14.81 -7.57
C LEU A 437 -8.40 -15.23 -6.18
N ASP A 438 -7.89 -16.46 -6.03
CA ASP A 438 -7.26 -16.91 -4.77
C ASP A 438 -5.84 -16.35 -4.57
N ALA A 439 -5.28 -15.70 -5.60
CA ALA A 439 -4.04 -14.95 -5.48
C ALA A 439 -4.23 -13.70 -4.60
N THR A 440 -3.16 -13.34 -3.88
CA THR A 440 -3.11 -12.11 -3.10
C THR A 440 -3.07 -10.88 -4.01
N LEU A 441 -3.63 -9.77 -3.54
CA LEU A 441 -3.40 -8.47 -4.13
C LEU A 441 -2.07 -7.90 -3.61
N PHE A 442 -1.88 -6.58 -3.70
CA PHE A 442 -0.74 -5.88 -3.11
C PHE A 442 -0.86 -5.79 -1.56
N SER A 443 -1.31 -6.89 -0.93
CA SER A 443 -1.49 -7.10 0.52
C SER A 443 -1.63 -8.62 0.80
N GLN A 444 -1.96 -9.00 2.04
CA GLN A 444 -2.27 -10.39 2.39
C GLN A 444 -3.69 -10.84 2.01
N ASN A 445 -4.58 -9.93 1.64
CA ASN A 445 -5.93 -10.27 1.20
C ASN A 445 -5.90 -10.80 -0.24
N THR A 446 -6.86 -11.69 -0.55
CA THR A 446 -7.00 -12.22 -1.91
C THR A 446 -7.97 -11.40 -2.73
N ALA A 447 -7.78 -11.41 -4.05
CA ALA A 447 -8.71 -10.78 -4.97
C ALA A 447 -10.16 -11.28 -4.79
N ARG A 448 -10.34 -12.56 -4.41
CA ARG A 448 -11.64 -13.16 -4.09
C ARG A 448 -12.27 -12.50 -2.87
N THR A 449 -11.51 -12.36 -1.78
CA THR A 449 -12.03 -11.79 -0.52
C THR A 449 -12.49 -10.36 -0.71
N VAL A 450 -11.74 -9.56 -1.47
CA VAL A 450 -12.10 -8.17 -1.79
C VAL A 450 -13.31 -8.11 -2.72
N LEU A 451 -13.31 -8.87 -3.82
CA LEU A 451 -14.40 -8.82 -4.80
C LEU A 451 -15.73 -9.39 -4.29
N ALA A 452 -15.70 -10.28 -3.30
CA ALA A 452 -16.90 -10.79 -2.64
C ALA A 452 -17.74 -9.69 -1.98
N ILE A 453 -17.12 -8.59 -1.55
CA ILE A 453 -17.82 -7.42 -1.02
C ILE A 453 -18.71 -6.80 -2.11
N GLY A 454 -18.16 -6.58 -3.31
CA GLY A 454 -18.89 -6.06 -4.46
C GLY A 454 -20.07 -6.93 -4.89
N LEU A 455 -19.91 -8.26 -4.81
CA LEU A 455 -21.00 -9.20 -5.10
C LEU A 455 -22.20 -8.99 -4.17
N GLU A 456 -21.95 -8.89 -2.85
CA GLU A 456 -23.00 -8.69 -1.86
C GLU A 456 -23.60 -7.27 -1.95
N VAL A 457 -22.77 -6.24 -2.18
CA VAL A 457 -23.26 -4.87 -2.39
C VAL A 457 -24.20 -4.79 -3.59
N LEU A 458 -23.79 -5.31 -4.76
CA LEU A 458 -24.63 -5.27 -5.97
C LEU A 458 -25.92 -6.06 -5.79
N ALA A 459 -25.86 -7.25 -5.16
CA ALA A 459 -27.06 -8.02 -4.85
C ALA A 459 -28.02 -7.26 -3.93
N GLY A 460 -27.50 -6.58 -2.91
CA GLY A 460 -28.29 -5.75 -2.00
C GLY A 460 -28.97 -4.58 -2.72
N GLU A 461 -28.23 -3.85 -3.55
CA GLU A 461 -28.74 -2.73 -4.34
C GLU A 461 -29.87 -3.15 -5.30
N ILE A 462 -29.71 -4.30 -5.98
CA ILE A 462 -30.76 -4.87 -6.84
C ILE A 462 -32.00 -5.21 -5.99
N LYS A 463 -31.84 -5.88 -4.85
CA LYS A 463 -32.99 -6.21 -3.98
C LYS A 463 -33.72 -4.98 -3.48
N ALA A 464 -33.00 -3.94 -3.08
CA ALA A 464 -33.59 -2.65 -2.68
C ALA A 464 -34.36 -2.01 -3.85
N ALA A 465 -33.82 -2.07 -5.08
CA ALA A 465 -34.52 -1.57 -6.27
C ALA A 465 -35.83 -2.32 -6.58
N HIS A 466 -35.93 -3.58 -6.17
CA HIS A 466 -37.17 -4.37 -6.24
C HIS A 466 -38.10 -4.17 -5.01
N GLY A 467 -37.77 -3.26 -4.08
CA GLY A 467 -38.51 -3.03 -2.85
C GLY A 467 -38.36 -4.15 -1.80
N LYS A 468 -37.41 -5.07 -1.98
CA LYS A 468 -37.16 -6.21 -1.10
C LYS A 468 -36.13 -5.83 -0.04
N PHE A 469 -36.50 -4.89 0.84
CA PHE A 469 -35.57 -4.25 1.75
C PHE A 469 -34.91 -5.21 2.76
N ASP A 470 -35.64 -6.17 3.34
CA ASP A 470 -35.03 -7.11 4.29
C ASP A 470 -33.97 -8.02 3.62
N GLU A 471 -34.23 -8.45 2.39
CA GLU A 471 -33.23 -9.20 1.60
C GLU A 471 -32.02 -8.31 1.27
N ALA A 472 -32.26 -7.04 0.92
CA ALA A 472 -31.21 -6.07 0.62
C ALA A 472 -30.28 -5.82 1.82
N ILE A 473 -30.88 -5.59 2.99
CA ILE A 473 -30.17 -5.38 4.25
C ILE A 473 -29.34 -6.61 4.61
N ALA A 474 -29.89 -7.82 4.45
CA ALA A 474 -29.14 -9.05 4.73
C ALA A 474 -27.91 -9.23 3.82
N HIS A 475 -27.98 -8.82 2.55
CA HIS A 475 -26.83 -8.79 1.64
C HIS A 475 -25.79 -7.76 2.11
N LEU A 476 -26.22 -6.54 2.43
CA LEU A 476 -25.32 -5.47 2.83
C LEU A 476 -24.65 -5.72 4.18
N ASP A 477 -25.35 -6.35 5.13
CA ASP A 477 -24.75 -6.82 6.39
C ASP A 477 -23.63 -7.85 6.14
N ARG A 478 -23.80 -8.75 5.16
CA ARG A 478 -22.73 -9.67 4.77
C ARG A 478 -21.56 -8.92 4.12
N ALA A 479 -21.83 -7.93 3.27
CA ALA A 479 -20.78 -7.09 2.69
C ALA A 479 -19.97 -6.38 3.77
N VAL A 480 -20.62 -5.83 4.80
CA VAL A 480 -19.97 -5.20 5.96
C VAL A 480 -19.09 -6.20 6.71
N ARG A 481 -19.59 -7.42 6.98
CA ARG A 481 -18.78 -8.46 7.66
C ARG A 481 -17.58 -8.92 6.85
N LEU A 482 -17.71 -8.97 5.51
CA LEU A 482 -16.61 -9.29 4.61
C LEU A 482 -15.53 -8.20 4.64
N GLU A 483 -15.93 -6.92 4.58
CA GLU A 483 -15.00 -5.79 4.72
C GLU A 483 -14.33 -5.78 6.09
N ASP A 484 -15.10 -5.90 7.18
CA ASP A 484 -14.60 -5.90 8.56
C ASP A 484 -13.64 -7.08 8.84
N GLY A 485 -13.69 -8.14 8.01
CA GLY A 485 -12.82 -9.31 8.09
C GLY A 485 -11.56 -9.24 7.22
N LEU A 486 -11.36 -8.19 6.43
CA LEU A 486 -10.14 -8.00 5.66
C LEU A 486 -8.94 -7.76 6.60
N VAL A 487 -7.78 -8.26 6.19
CA VAL A 487 -6.49 -7.89 6.81
C VAL A 487 -6.26 -6.40 6.55
N TYR A 488 -5.77 -5.70 7.57
CA TYR A 488 -5.45 -4.29 7.48
C TYR A 488 -4.44 -4.02 6.36
N THR A 489 -4.75 -3.00 5.56
CA THR A 489 -3.90 -2.47 4.49
C THR A 489 -4.33 -1.03 4.21
N GLU A 490 -3.47 -0.25 3.54
CA GLU A 490 -3.77 1.13 3.22
C GLU A 490 -3.46 1.51 1.76
N PRO A 491 -4.32 2.33 1.13
CA PRO A 491 -5.69 2.62 1.55
C PRO A 491 -6.53 1.34 1.68
N ALA A 492 -7.73 1.43 2.27
CA ALA A 492 -8.60 0.27 2.36
C ALA A 492 -8.80 -0.33 0.97
N GLU A 493 -8.64 -1.66 0.86
CA GLU A 493 -8.65 -2.36 -0.43
C GLU A 493 -9.99 -2.27 -1.16
N TRP A 494 -11.07 -2.07 -0.42
CA TRP A 494 -12.39 -1.83 -0.96
C TRP A 494 -12.68 -0.33 -1.05
N HIS A 495 -13.18 0.11 -2.20
CA HIS A 495 -13.20 1.54 -2.55
C HIS A 495 -14.14 2.44 -1.74
N PHE A 496 -15.15 1.87 -1.07
CA PHE A 496 -15.91 2.58 -0.06
C PHE A 496 -16.62 1.62 0.90
N PRO A 497 -16.82 2.02 2.18
CA PRO A 497 -17.46 1.16 3.16
C PRO A 497 -18.89 0.74 2.76
N PRO A 498 -19.22 -0.56 2.67
CA PRO A 498 -20.58 -1.03 2.42
C PRO A 498 -21.59 -0.51 3.45
N ARG A 499 -21.13 -0.11 4.65
CA ARG A 499 -21.92 0.61 5.66
C ARG A 499 -22.63 1.83 5.10
N LEU A 500 -22.03 2.52 4.12
CA LEU A 500 -22.65 3.67 3.47
C LEU A 500 -23.86 3.29 2.61
N ALA A 501 -23.82 2.12 1.95
CA ALA A 501 -24.96 1.59 1.20
C ALA A 501 -26.03 1.03 2.14
N LEU A 502 -25.61 0.30 3.18
CA LEU A 502 -26.49 -0.23 4.21
C LEU A 502 -27.28 0.89 4.92
N GLY A 503 -26.61 1.94 5.37
CA GLY A 503 -27.26 3.07 6.03
C GLY A 503 -28.27 3.78 5.14
N ALA A 504 -27.95 3.99 3.86
CA ALA A 504 -28.87 4.61 2.90
C ALA A 504 -30.12 3.74 2.67
N ILE A 505 -29.94 2.43 2.50
CA ILE A 505 -31.05 1.49 2.28
C ILE A 505 -31.90 1.29 3.55
N LEU A 506 -31.30 1.37 4.75
CA LEU A 506 -32.05 1.40 6.00
C LEU A 506 -32.94 2.64 6.10
N LEU A 507 -32.47 3.81 5.64
CA LEU A 507 -33.30 5.02 5.56
C LEU A 507 -34.43 4.87 4.55
N GLU A 508 -34.16 4.33 3.35
CA GLU A 508 -35.20 4.01 2.36
C GLU A 508 -36.26 3.05 2.92
N ALA A 509 -35.85 2.10 3.75
CA ALA A 509 -36.72 1.13 4.41
C ALA A 509 -37.46 1.68 5.66
N GLY A 510 -37.27 2.95 6.02
CA GLY A 510 -37.89 3.55 7.19
C GLY A 510 -37.31 3.07 8.54
N ARG A 511 -36.03 2.66 8.55
CA ARG A 511 -35.31 2.14 9.73
C ARG A 511 -34.18 3.10 10.18
N PRO A 512 -34.50 4.36 10.54
CA PRO A 512 -33.46 5.38 10.77
C PRO A 512 -32.62 5.16 12.03
N ALA A 513 -33.16 4.50 13.07
CA ALA A 513 -32.38 4.18 14.28
C ALA A 513 -31.26 3.17 14.00
N GLU A 514 -31.50 2.23 13.10
CA GLU A 514 -30.48 1.27 12.67
C GLU A 514 -29.47 1.92 11.74
N ALA A 515 -29.92 2.80 10.85
CA ALA A 515 -29.03 3.60 10.00
C ALA A 515 -28.05 4.45 10.85
N GLU A 516 -28.55 5.12 11.90
CA GLU A 516 -27.69 5.86 12.85
C GLU A 516 -26.59 4.97 13.45
N THR A 517 -26.93 3.75 13.88
CA THR A 517 -25.96 2.80 14.44
C THR A 517 -24.87 2.45 13.43
N VAL A 518 -25.27 2.19 12.17
CA VAL A 518 -24.34 1.85 11.09
C VAL A 518 -23.39 3.01 10.79
N TYR A 519 -23.88 4.25 10.74
CA TYR A 519 -23.03 5.42 10.47
C TYR A 519 -22.09 5.76 11.63
N TRP A 520 -22.50 5.58 12.88
CA TRP A 520 -21.59 5.76 14.01
C TRP A 520 -20.44 4.76 13.99
N GLU A 521 -20.70 3.51 13.64
CA GLU A 521 -19.64 2.51 13.51
C GLU A 521 -18.71 2.81 12.32
N ASP A 522 -19.23 3.33 11.20
CA ASP A 522 -18.36 3.83 10.13
C ASP A 522 -17.47 4.98 10.63
N LEU A 523 -18.02 5.98 11.31
CA LEU A 523 -17.27 7.15 11.80
C LEU A 523 -16.25 6.82 12.89
N ARG A 524 -16.39 5.68 13.57
CA ARG A 524 -15.39 5.16 14.50
C ARG A 524 -14.11 4.70 13.76
N ARG A 525 -14.28 4.14 12.56
CA ARG A 525 -13.19 3.60 11.71
C ARG A 525 -12.65 4.67 10.75
N ASN A 526 -13.56 5.39 10.11
CA ASN A 526 -13.34 6.40 9.09
C ASN A 526 -13.71 7.77 9.66
N ARG A 527 -12.84 8.31 10.53
CA ARG A 527 -13.11 9.57 11.23
C ARG A 527 -13.37 10.69 10.23
N ASN A 528 -14.39 11.50 10.50
CA ASN A 528 -14.79 12.63 9.64
C ASN A 528 -15.13 12.26 8.19
N ASN A 529 -15.49 10.99 7.91
CA ASN A 529 -15.99 10.59 6.60
C ASN A 529 -17.26 11.37 6.25
N GLY A 530 -17.16 12.30 5.29
CA GLY A 530 -18.27 13.21 4.95
C GLY A 530 -19.51 12.49 4.43
N TRP A 531 -19.32 11.35 3.75
CA TRP A 531 -20.41 10.50 3.28
C TRP A 531 -21.25 9.92 4.43
N ALA A 532 -20.59 9.43 5.48
CA ALA A 532 -21.27 8.90 6.66
C ALA A 532 -21.87 10.02 7.52
N LEU A 533 -21.20 11.17 7.64
CA LEU A 533 -21.74 12.33 8.36
C LEU A 533 -23.05 12.81 7.72
N TYR A 534 -23.12 12.83 6.38
CA TYR A 534 -24.35 13.20 5.68
C TYR A 534 -25.48 12.19 5.93
N GLY A 535 -25.19 10.88 5.82
CA GLY A 535 -26.17 9.84 6.12
C GLY A 535 -26.64 9.85 7.59
N LEU A 536 -25.72 10.07 8.53
CA LEU A 536 -26.04 10.22 9.95
C LEU A 536 -26.95 11.43 10.20
N LEU A 537 -26.67 12.56 9.54
CA LEU A 537 -27.54 13.74 9.60
C LEU A 537 -28.97 13.41 9.15
N GLN A 538 -29.13 12.68 8.05
CA GLN A 538 -30.44 12.23 7.56
C GLN A 538 -31.13 11.29 8.57
N ALA A 539 -30.40 10.32 9.13
CA ALA A 539 -30.92 9.39 10.13
C ALA A 539 -31.39 10.09 11.40
N LEU A 540 -30.64 11.08 11.90
CA LEU A 540 -31.01 11.85 13.09
C LEU A 540 -32.25 12.72 12.84
N ARG A 541 -32.33 13.37 11.67
CA ARG A 541 -33.52 14.17 11.29
C ARG A 541 -34.76 13.31 11.14
N ALA A 542 -34.65 12.13 10.53
CA ALA A 542 -35.76 11.18 10.41
C ALA A 542 -36.27 10.68 11.78
N GLN A 543 -35.43 10.70 12.81
CA GLN A 543 -35.78 10.39 14.21
C GLN A 543 -36.19 11.62 15.02
N GLN A 544 -36.25 12.82 14.42
CA GLN A 544 -36.53 14.08 15.11
C GLN A 544 -35.52 14.43 16.22
N LYS A 545 -34.29 13.89 16.16
CA LYS A 545 -33.17 14.20 17.08
C LYS A 545 -32.47 15.49 16.67
N ASN A 546 -33.22 16.60 16.60
CA ASN A 546 -32.77 17.86 15.99
C ASN A 546 -31.50 18.45 16.62
N ASP A 547 -31.38 18.41 17.95
CA ASP A 547 -30.20 18.95 18.66
C ASP A 547 -28.91 18.23 18.26
N GLN A 548 -28.96 16.90 18.13
CA GLN A 548 -27.82 16.11 17.66
C GLN A 548 -27.56 16.36 16.16
N ALA A 549 -28.63 16.51 15.38
CA ALA A 549 -28.53 16.76 13.95
C ALA A 549 -27.77 18.07 13.65
N VAL A 550 -27.99 19.14 14.44
CA VAL A 550 -27.26 20.41 14.29
C VAL A 550 -25.75 20.24 14.49
N LEU A 551 -25.33 19.43 15.48
CA LEU A 551 -23.91 19.16 15.73
C LEU A 551 -23.28 18.35 14.58
N ILE A 552 -23.98 17.33 14.09
CA ILE A 552 -23.51 16.53 12.96
C ILE A 552 -23.48 17.35 11.66
N GLU A 553 -24.43 18.25 11.45
CA GLU A 553 -24.45 19.14 10.30
C GLU A 553 -23.22 20.08 10.30
N ALA A 554 -22.84 20.64 11.45
CA ALA A 554 -21.63 21.45 11.56
C ALA A 554 -20.37 20.63 11.24
N ARG A 555 -20.30 19.38 11.74
CA ARG A 555 -19.19 18.47 11.45
C ARG A 555 -19.14 18.08 9.96
N PHE A 556 -20.29 17.81 9.35
CA PHE A 556 -20.42 17.53 7.91
C PHE A 556 -19.93 18.72 7.07
N LYS A 557 -20.44 19.94 7.35
CA LYS A 557 -20.04 21.14 6.61
C LYS A 557 -18.53 21.36 6.61
N LYS A 558 -17.87 21.09 7.75
CA LYS A 558 -16.41 21.16 7.85
C LYS A 558 -15.71 20.04 7.05
N ALA A 559 -16.19 18.80 7.17
CA ALA A 559 -15.62 17.66 6.44
C ALA A 559 -15.82 17.75 4.92
N TRP A 560 -16.85 18.46 4.46
CA TRP A 560 -17.29 18.52 3.07
C TRP A 560 -17.04 19.90 2.42
N GLU A 561 -16.30 20.80 3.07
CA GLU A 561 -16.13 22.19 2.62
C GLU A 561 -15.40 22.34 1.28
N ARG A 562 -14.60 21.35 0.90
CA ARG A 562 -13.84 21.31 -0.36
C ARG A 562 -14.51 20.48 -1.45
N ALA A 563 -15.62 19.80 -1.14
CA ALA A 563 -16.24 18.89 -2.08
C ALA A 563 -16.76 19.63 -3.32
N ASP A 564 -16.62 19.01 -4.49
CA ASP A 564 -17.13 19.52 -5.77
C ASP A 564 -18.44 18.85 -6.18
N ILE A 565 -19.05 18.10 -5.26
CA ILE A 565 -20.32 17.40 -5.42
C ILE A 565 -21.28 17.68 -4.26
N MET A 566 -22.57 17.63 -4.58
CA MET A 566 -23.65 17.66 -3.60
C MET A 566 -24.14 16.24 -3.32
N LEU A 567 -24.34 15.93 -2.04
CA LEU A 567 -24.91 14.64 -1.61
C LEU A 567 -26.41 14.75 -1.42
N ASN A 568 -27.12 13.72 -1.86
CA ASN A 568 -28.53 13.43 -1.52
C ASN A 568 -28.68 12.19 -0.61
N ALA A 569 -27.63 11.38 -0.50
CA ALA A 569 -27.49 10.25 0.42
C ALA A 569 -26.00 10.01 0.73
N SER A 570 -25.70 9.04 1.60
CA SER A 570 -24.32 8.61 1.91
C SER A 570 -23.59 7.88 0.77
N ARG A 571 -24.22 7.77 -0.40
CA ARG A 571 -23.69 7.22 -1.65
C ARG A 571 -24.53 7.75 -2.81
N PHE A 572 -24.00 7.68 -4.04
CA PHE A 572 -24.84 7.81 -5.22
C PHE A 572 -25.59 6.48 -5.48
N GLY A 573 -26.80 6.58 -6.03
CA GLY A 573 -27.68 5.45 -6.26
C GLY A 573 -28.88 5.83 -7.12
N ARG A 574 -30.01 5.16 -6.89
CA ARG A 574 -31.30 5.48 -7.53
C ARG A 574 -31.85 6.81 -6.98
N ASP A 575 -32.48 7.60 -7.83
CA ASP A 575 -33.24 8.78 -7.39
C ASP A 575 -34.54 8.38 -6.71
N VAL A 576 -34.56 8.46 -5.38
CA VAL A 576 -35.71 8.07 -4.55
C VAL A 576 -36.87 9.10 -4.65
N ASP A 577 -36.57 10.35 -5.04
CA ASP A 577 -37.57 11.42 -5.20
C ASP A 577 -38.57 11.18 -6.35
N SER A 578 -38.25 10.30 -7.30
CA SER A 578 -39.14 9.95 -8.41
C SER A 578 -40.26 8.97 -8.02
N ILE A 579 -40.22 8.38 -6.82
CA ILE A 579 -41.15 7.33 -6.38
C ILE A 579 -42.19 7.86 -5.38
N VAL A 580 -41.88 8.93 -4.62
CA VAL A 580 -42.81 9.52 -3.64
C VAL A 580 -43.90 10.36 -4.33
N MET A 581 -43.61 11.04 -5.45
CA MET A 581 -44.61 11.81 -6.20
C MET A 581 -45.56 10.98 -7.09
N LYS A 582 -45.49 9.64 -7.03
CA LYS A 582 -46.48 8.74 -7.68
C LYS A 582 -47.42 8.05 -6.67
N ARG A 583 -47.37 8.46 -5.40
CA ARG A 583 -48.30 8.04 -4.35
C ARG A 583 -48.95 9.26 -3.69
N GLU A 584 -49.66 10.04 -4.49
CA GLU A 584 -50.78 10.87 -4.02
C GLU A 584 -52.04 10.55 -4.84
#